data_AF-A0A357F463-F1
#
_entry.id   AF-A0A357F463-F1
#
_cell.length_a   1.000
_cell.length_b   1.000
_cell.length_c   1.000
_cell.angle_alpha   90.00
_cell.angle_beta   90.00
_cell.angle_gamma   90.00
#
_symmetry.space_group_name_H-M   'P 1'
#
loop_
_entity.id
_entity.type
_entity.pdbx_description
1 polymer ?
#
loop_
_entity_poly.entity_id
_entity_poly.type
_entity_poly.pdbx_seq_one_letter_code
_entity_poly.pdbx_strand_id
1 'polypeptide(L)' 'ENLEVGGVIINDAPILRVDNMPYGGVKESGFGREGIRYAMEEMSELRLVVMNP' A
#
# COMPACT_ATOMS: atom_id res chain seq x y z
N GLU A 1 2.72 -11.56 -17.01
CA GLU A 1 2.29 -10.42 -16.15
C GLU A 1 0.82 -10.08 -16.41
N ASN A 2 -0.08 -11.08 -16.42
CA ASN A 2 -1.48 -10.91 -16.87
C ASN A 2 -2.50 -10.90 -15.70
N LEU A 3 -2.03 -10.82 -14.45
CA LEU A 3 -2.89 -10.86 -13.26
C LEU A 3 -3.20 -9.44 -12.79
N GLU A 4 -4.48 -9.09 -12.80
CA GLU A 4 -4.98 -7.79 -12.36
C GLU A 4 -5.34 -7.82 -10.87
N VAL A 5 -4.30 -7.89 -10.02
CA VAL A 5 -4.41 -7.99 -8.55
C VAL A 5 -3.44 -7.05 -7.86
N GLY A 6 -3.68 -6.76 -6.58
CA GLY A 6 -2.78 -5.91 -5.78
C GLY A 6 -1.50 -6.59 -5.30
N GLY A 7 -1.46 -7.93 -5.27
CA GLY A 7 -0.28 -8.71 -4.90
C GLY A 7 -0.35 -10.13 -5.48
N VAL A 8 0.80 -10.67 -5.89
CA VAL A 8 0.94 -12.03 -6.41
C VAL A 8 1.89 -12.78 -5.49
N ILE A 9 1.40 -13.86 -4.90
CA ILE A 9 2.22 -14.79 -4.11
C ILE A 9 2.51 -16.01 -5.00
N ILE A 10 3.79 -16.34 -5.15
CA ILE A 10 4.24 -17.45 -5.99
C ILE A 10 4.61 -18.63 -5.07
N ASN A 11 4.09 -19.82 -5.39
CA ASN A 11 4.31 -21.07 -4.64
C ASN A 11 3.77 -21.08 -3.20
N ASP A 12 2.83 -20.19 -2.87
CA ASP A 12 2.13 -20.18 -1.59
C ASP A 12 0.69 -19.66 -1.77
N ALA A 13 -0.14 -19.79 -0.75
CA ALA A 13 -1.53 -19.36 -0.77
C ALA A 13 -1.66 -17.82 -0.69
N PRO A 14 -2.70 -17.22 -1.30
CA PRO A 14 -2.88 -15.76 -1.36
C PRO A 14 -3.24 -15.13 0.00
N ILE A 15 -3.37 -15.92 1.05
CA ILE A 15 -3.60 -15.47 2.43
C ILE A 15 -2.33 -14.91 3.07
N LEU A 16 -1.14 -15.18 2.50
CA LEU A 16 0.11 -14.69 3.04
C LEU A 16 0.11 -13.17 3.10
N ARG A 17 0.22 -12.64 4.32
CA ARG A 17 0.35 -11.22 4.63
C ARG A 17 1.49 -11.03 5.61
N VAL A 18 2.39 -10.11 5.30
CA VAL A 18 3.43 -9.64 6.22
C VAL A 18 3.10 -8.20 6.61
N ASP A 19 3.13 -7.88 7.90
CA ASP A 19 2.58 -6.62 8.42
C ASP A 19 3.22 -5.35 7.87
N ASN A 20 4.49 -5.43 7.44
CA ASN A 20 5.22 -4.30 6.88
C ASN A 20 5.10 -4.18 5.34
N MET A 21 4.51 -5.15 4.66
CA MET A 21 4.37 -5.13 3.21
C MET A 21 3.22 -4.20 2.77
N PRO A 22 3.27 -3.63 1.56
CA PRO A 22 2.14 -2.89 1.02
C PRO A 22 0.99 -3.86 0.73
N TYR A 23 -0.12 -3.70 1.43
CA TYR A 23 -1.28 -4.59 1.29
C TYR A 23 -2.51 -3.83 0.80
N GLY A 24 -3.16 -4.32 -0.25
CA GLY A 24 -4.38 -3.70 -0.77
C GLY A 24 -4.79 -4.27 -2.12
N GLY A 25 -6.00 -3.92 -2.55
CA GLY A 25 -6.61 -4.42 -3.78
C GLY A 25 -6.52 -3.46 -4.96
N VAL A 26 -7.08 -3.90 -6.07
CA VAL A 26 -7.41 -3.09 -7.27
C VAL A 26 -8.85 -3.39 -7.66
N LYS A 27 -9.45 -2.63 -8.58
CA LYS A 27 -10.89 -2.73 -8.96
C LYS A 27 -11.77 -2.46 -7.73
N GLU A 28 -12.86 -3.20 -7.59
CA GLU A 28 -13.79 -3.11 -6.45
C GLU A 28 -13.23 -3.70 -5.15
N SER A 29 -11.97 -4.15 -5.12
CA SER A 29 -11.33 -4.71 -3.92
C SER A 29 -10.77 -3.65 -2.96
N GLY A 30 -10.86 -2.36 -3.30
CA GLY A 30 -10.50 -1.24 -2.42
C GLY A 30 -9.53 -0.23 -3.05
N PHE A 31 -9.13 0.74 -2.25
CA PHE A 31 -8.25 1.86 -2.61
C PHE A 31 -7.13 2.03 -1.57
N GLY A 32 -6.00 2.62 -1.97
CA GLY A 32 -4.83 2.81 -1.10
C GLY A 32 -4.06 1.53 -0.80
N ARG A 33 -3.09 1.62 0.12
CA ARG A 33 -2.32 0.47 0.63
C ARG A 33 -2.15 0.58 2.14
N GLU A 34 -2.42 -0.53 2.82
CA GLU A 34 -2.07 -0.75 4.22
C GLU A 34 -0.61 -1.24 4.36
N GLY A 35 -0.24 -1.56 5.61
CA GLY A 35 1.12 -1.78 6.07
C GLY A 35 1.62 -0.53 6.78
N ILE A 36 2.34 -0.68 7.89
CA ILE A 36 2.60 0.42 8.86
C ILE A 36 3.03 1.72 8.17
N ARG A 37 4.03 1.64 7.27
CA ARG A 37 4.53 2.80 6.53
C ARG A 37 3.51 3.41 5.57
N TYR A 38 2.84 2.57 4.77
CA TYR A 38 1.90 3.01 3.74
C TYR A 38 0.64 3.62 4.36
N ALA A 39 0.16 3.03 5.46
CA ALA A 39 -0.94 3.58 6.24
C ALA A 39 -0.57 4.93 6.87
N MET A 40 0.66 5.10 7.38
CA MET A 40 1.12 6.40 7.86
C MET A 40 1.14 7.45 6.75
N GLU A 41 1.60 7.09 5.55
CA GLU A 41 1.61 7.96 4.37
C GLU A 41 0.17 8.38 4.00
N GLU A 42 -0.77 7.44 3.86
CA GLU A 42 -2.19 7.70 3.54
C GLU A 42 -2.94 8.48 4.64
N MET A 43 -2.55 8.32 5.91
CA MET A 43 -3.15 9.04 7.05
C MET A 43 -2.45 10.38 7.34
N SER A 44 -1.50 10.81 6.51
CA SER A 44 -0.74 12.03 6.70
C SER A 44 -0.81 12.95 5.49
N GLU A 45 -0.72 14.25 5.74
CA GLU A 45 -0.71 15.27 4.69
C GLU A 45 0.64 15.98 4.66
N LEU A 46 1.25 16.07 3.48
CA LEU A 46 2.51 16.79 3.30
C LEU A 46 2.29 18.29 3.45
N ARG A 47 3.11 18.93 4.31
CA ARG A 47 3.12 20.38 4.49
C ARG A 47 4.41 20.98 3.95
N LEU A 48 4.31 21.79 2.91
CA LEU A 48 5.42 22.59 2.42
C LEU A 48 5.73 23.73 3.41
N VAL A 49 6.98 23.82 3.86
CA VAL A 49 7.47 24.93 4.67
C VAL A 49 8.52 25.67 3.84
N VAL A 50 8.28 26.97 3.61
CA VAL A 50 9.24 27.88 2.95
C VAL A 50 9.73 28.88 3.99
N MET A 51 11.05 28.96 4.15
CA MET A 51 11.69 29.93 5.04
C MET A 51 12.60 30.82 4.19
N ASN A 52 12.36 32.13 4.24
CA ASN A 52 13.26 33.14 3.68
C ASN A 52 14.07 33.72 4.85
N PRO A 53 15.42 33.74 4.78
CA PRO A 53 16.28 34.30 5.83
C PRO A 53 16.04 35.80 6.06
#